data_AF-A0A9D7CS25-F1
#
_entry.id   AF-A0A9D7CS25-F1
#
_cell.length_a   1.000
_cell.length_b   1.000
_cell.length_c   1.000
_cell.angle_alpha   90.00
_cell.angle_beta   90.00
_cell.angle_gamma   90.00
#
_symmetry.space_group_name_H-M   'P 1'
#
loop_
_entity.id
_entity.type
_entity.pdbx_description
1 polymer ?
#
loop_
_entity_poly.entity_id
_entity_poly.type
_entity_poly.pdbx_seq_one_letter_code
_entity_poly.pdbx_strand_id
1 'polypeptide(L)'
;MKVRALAISWLFALWACPGSLADRDAFVDAGEASQADASVAADAAFTSTDAQSTVAFDSTAPLGPLQEVDDGGPCPDVESVLFPTKCGGCHGGGQKMGELDLTAPNVVTRLLGKPAYGDAGVLLIDPSAPPKSAIYSKLLASPPFGSRMPPAIALSNSKQACVLAWIESVVPKDAAADAPADAPSDGGSD
;
A
#
# COMPACT_ATOMS: atom_id res chain seq x y z
N MET A 1 19.21 -34.11 -44.44
CA MET A 1 17.96 -33.38 -44.14
C MET A 1 18.34 -32.14 -43.34
N LYS A 2 18.15 -30.94 -43.91
CA LYS A 2 18.56 -29.64 -43.37
C LYS A 2 17.29 -28.90 -42.95
N VAL A 3 17.10 -28.62 -41.67
CA VAL A 3 16.03 -27.73 -41.19
C VAL A 3 16.72 -26.48 -40.65
N ARG A 4 16.41 -25.34 -41.26
CA ARG A 4 17.04 -24.03 -41.03
C ARG A 4 16.41 -23.35 -39.83
N ALA A 5 17.26 -22.77 -38.99
CA ALA A 5 16.89 -21.87 -37.90
C ALA A 5 16.29 -20.57 -38.46
N LEU A 6 15.13 -20.17 -37.94
CA LEU A 6 14.55 -18.83 -38.13
C LEU A 6 14.91 -17.99 -36.90
N ALA A 7 15.88 -17.10 -37.08
CA ALA A 7 16.14 -15.99 -36.18
C ALA A 7 15.05 -14.93 -36.42
N ILE A 8 14.24 -14.66 -35.40
CA ILE A 8 13.28 -13.57 -35.43
C ILE A 8 13.87 -12.43 -34.61
N SER A 9 14.47 -11.49 -35.34
CA SER A 9 14.97 -10.22 -34.84
C SER A 9 13.78 -9.25 -34.71
N TRP A 10 13.40 -8.91 -33.49
CA TRP A 10 12.52 -7.77 -33.20
C TRP A 10 13.37 -6.65 -32.65
N LEU A 11 13.70 -5.72 -33.54
CA LEU A 11 14.34 -4.45 -33.26
C LEU A 11 13.31 -3.35 -33.49
N PHE A 12 13.26 -2.41 -32.54
CA PHE A 12 12.69 -1.08 -32.59
C PHE A 12 11.17 -0.89 -32.61
N ALA A 13 10.64 -0.31 -31.53
CA ALA A 13 10.12 1.05 -31.58
C ALA A 13 10.13 1.66 -30.16
N LEU A 14 11.16 2.47 -29.88
CA LEU A 14 11.10 3.49 -28.84
C LEU A 14 10.02 4.50 -29.26
N TRP A 15 8.91 4.54 -28.54
CA TRP A 15 8.01 5.68 -28.59
C TRP A 15 8.41 6.65 -27.48
N ALA A 16 9.01 7.76 -27.90
CA ALA A 16 9.34 8.88 -27.06
C ALA A 16 8.05 9.60 -26.65
N CYS A 17 7.83 9.78 -25.34
CA CYS A 17 6.93 10.80 -24.82
C CYS A 17 7.71 12.13 -24.75
N PRO A 18 7.36 13.17 -25.52
CA PRO A 18 7.87 14.52 -25.30
C PRO A 18 7.06 15.17 -24.18
N GLY A 19 7.44 14.89 -22.93
CA GLY A 19 6.94 15.57 -21.73
C GLY A 19 8.08 16.32 -21.05
N SER A 20 8.21 17.59 -21.38
CA SER A 20 9.22 18.51 -20.85
C SER A 20 9.06 18.72 -19.33
N LEU A 21 10.02 18.27 -18.54
CA LEU A 21 10.17 18.53 -17.10
C LEU A 21 10.99 19.82 -16.85
N ALA A 22 10.80 20.84 -17.68
CA ALA A 22 11.49 22.12 -17.59
C ALA A 22 10.52 23.22 -17.14
N ASP A 23 9.89 23.05 -15.98
CA ASP A 23 9.31 24.17 -15.22
C ASP A 23 9.06 23.72 -13.78
N ARG A 24 10.02 23.99 -12.89
CA ARG A 24 9.97 23.60 -11.47
C ARG A 24 9.79 24.81 -10.53
N ASP A 25 9.54 26.00 -11.08
CA ASP A 25 9.47 27.26 -10.32
C ASP A 25 8.13 28.01 -10.47
N ALA A 26 7.08 27.37 -11.02
CA ALA A 26 5.78 28.00 -11.27
C ALA A 26 4.68 27.72 -10.22
N PHE A 27 4.99 27.23 -9.02
CA PHE A 27 4.00 27.04 -7.95
C PHE A 27 4.39 27.74 -6.64
N VAL A 28 4.84 28.98 -6.76
CA VAL A 28 4.92 29.95 -5.65
C VAL A 28 3.98 31.12 -5.97
N ASP A 29 3.14 31.44 -4.98
CA ASP A 29 2.31 32.64 -4.85
C ASP A 29 0.97 32.72 -5.60
N ALA A 30 -0.08 32.27 -4.93
CA ALA A 30 -1.33 33.03 -4.82
C ALA A 30 -1.92 32.78 -3.43
N GLY A 31 -1.45 33.56 -2.45
CA GLY A 31 -2.28 33.84 -1.28
C GLY A 31 -3.46 34.74 -1.69
N GLU A 32 -4.61 34.61 -1.03
CA GLU A 32 -5.13 35.65 -0.13
C GLU A 32 -6.49 35.23 0.48
N ALA A 33 -6.53 35.40 1.79
CA ALA A 33 -7.60 35.39 2.78
C ALA A 33 -9.09 35.24 2.37
N SER A 34 -9.81 34.45 3.18
CA SER A 34 -10.79 35.06 4.09
C SER A 34 -10.96 34.22 5.35
N GLN A 35 -10.45 34.75 6.46
CA GLN A 35 -10.79 34.34 7.82
C GLN A 35 -12.13 34.99 8.19
N ALA A 36 -12.99 34.23 8.86
CA ALA A 36 -14.07 34.74 9.70
C ALA A 36 -14.10 33.89 10.98
N ASP A 37 -13.29 34.32 11.93
CA ASP A 37 -13.63 34.57 13.34
C ASP A 37 -14.72 33.68 14.00
N ALA A 38 -14.29 32.82 14.91
CA ALA A 38 -14.96 32.65 16.20
C ALA A 38 -13.93 32.21 17.26
N SER A 39 -13.39 33.22 17.92
CA SER A 39 -12.64 33.26 19.16
C SER A 39 -12.99 32.20 20.22
N VAL A 40 -11.96 31.50 20.69
CA VAL A 40 -11.71 31.35 22.13
C VAL A 40 -10.21 31.46 22.37
N ALA A 41 -9.80 32.65 22.81
CA ALA A 41 -8.45 32.94 23.27
C ALA A 41 -8.31 32.55 24.74
N ALA A 42 -7.20 31.87 25.06
CA ALA A 42 -6.25 32.24 26.11
C ALA A 42 -5.07 31.25 25.99
N ASP A 43 -4.00 31.63 25.32
CA ASP A 43 -2.80 32.23 25.93
C ASP A 43 -2.13 31.32 26.97
N ALA A 44 -1.14 30.55 26.49
CA ALA A 44 0.21 30.67 27.04
C ALA A 44 1.22 30.18 25.99
N ALA A 45 2.22 31.02 25.77
CA ALA A 45 3.39 30.78 24.94
C ALA A 45 4.07 29.44 25.24
N PHE A 46 4.43 28.70 24.19
CA PHE A 46 5.51 27.72 24.27
C PHE A 46 6.60 28.14 23.28
N THR A 47 7.49 28.97 23.80
CA THR A 47 8.81 29.22 23.23
C THR A 47 9.50 27.89 22.99
N SER A 48 9.92 27.67 21.75
CA SER A 48 10.83 26.61 21.35
C SER A 48 12.08 26.64 22.22
N THR A 49 12.24 25.63 23.06
CA THR A 49 13.51 25.27 23.67
C THR A 49 13.51 23.76 23.79
N ASP A 50 14.54 23.16 23.20
CA ASP A 50 14.94 21.77 23.38
C ASP A 50 14.65 21.26 24.80
N ALA A 51 13.57 20.49 24.92
CA ALA A 51 13.38 19.55 25.99
C ALA A 51 13.12 18.22 25.32
N GLN A 52 14.14 17.36 25.35
CA GLN A 52 13.99 15.92 25.14
C GLN A 52 12.73 15.49 25.89
N SER A 53 11.70 15.14 25.12
CA SER A 53 10.45 14.65 25.66
C SER A 53 10.76 13.34 26.37
N THR A 54 10.95 13.42 27.69
CA THR A 54 10.92 12.26 28.57
C THR A 54 9.47 11.81 28.63
N VAL A 55 8.99 11.20 27.54
CA VAL A 55 7.79 10.39 27.59
C VAL A 55 8.07 9.31 28.64
N ALA A 56 7.38 9.42 29.76
CA ALA A 56 7.37 8.38 30.76
C ALA A 56 6.81 7.13 30.05
N PHE A 57 7.69 6.21 29.69
CA PHE A 57 7.29 4.90 29.19
C PHE A 57 6.56 4.21 30.33
N ASP A 58 5.23 4.30 30.32
CA ASP A 58 4.35 3.58 31.23
C ASP A 58 4.68 2.08 31.10
N SER A 59 5.39 1.58 32.11
CA SER A 59 5.85 0.19 32.17
C SER A 59 4.71 -0.78 32.53
N THR A 60 3.48 -0.30 32.52
CA THR A 60 2.26 -1.04 32.89
C THR A 60 1.42 -1.44 31.69
N ALA A 61 1.75 -0.96 30.49
CA ALA A 61 1.09 -1.40 29.27
C ALA A 61 1.37 -2.90 29.05
N PRO A 62 0.32 -3.75 28.91
CA PRO A 62 0.52 -5.16 28.61
C PRO A 62 1.33 -5.28 27.33
N LEU A 63 2.36 -6.13 27.35
CA LEU A 63 3.22 -6.39 26.20
C LEU A 63 2.34 -6.86 25.04
N GLY A 64 2.06 -5.94 24.11
CA GLY A 64 1.39 -6.26 22.87
C GLY A 64 2.20 -7.28 22.06
N PRO A 65 1.61 -7.87 21.00
CA PRO A 65 2.33 -8.74 20.08
C PRO A 65 3.63 -8.08 19.64
N LEU A 66 4.72 -8.85 19.57
CA LEU A 66 6.02 -8.36 19.12
C LEU A 66 5.87 -7.70 17.74
N GLN A 67 5.88 -6.37 17.74
CA GLN A 67 5.88 -5.56 16.54
C GLN A 67 7.29 -5.08 16.31
N GLU A 68 7.66 -5.00 15.03
CA GLU A 68 8.90 -4.36 14.65
C GLU A 68 8.93 -2.91 15.12
N VAL A 69 10.07 -2.46 15.63
CA VAL A 69 10.29 -1.07 15.99
C VAL A 69 10.12 -0.19 14.76
N ASP A 70 9.38 0.90 14.93
CA ASP A 70 9.16 1.86 13.86
C ASP A 70 10.20 2.97 13.96
N ASP A 71 11.12 3.01 13.00
CA ASP A 71 12.11 4.09 12.92
C ASP A 71 11.53 5.37 12.28
N GLY A 72 10.23 5.39 11.91
CA GLY A 72 9.59 6.50 11.22
C GLY A 72 10.19 6.86 9.86
N GLY A 73 11.03 5.99 9.29
CA GLY A 73 11.74 6.23 8.05
C GLY A 73 10.83 6.31 6.81
N PRO A 74 11.35 6.81 5.68
CA PRO A 74 10.62 6.85 4.42
C PRO A 74 10.22 5.45 3.97
N CYS A 75 9.16 5.37 3.15
CA CYS A 75 8.71 4.09 2.63
C CYS A 75 9.80 3.38 1.84
N PRO A 76 10.21 2.16 2.24
CA PRO A 76 11.08 1.36 1.41
C PRO A 76 10.34 0.96 0.14
N ASP A 77 11.07 0.64 -0.92
CA ASP A 77 10.47 0.07 -2.11
C ASP A 77 9.79 -1.27 -1.77
N VAL A 78 8.48 -1.34 -1.99
CA VAL A 78 7.67 -2.46 -1.50
C VAL A 78 8.01 -3.76 -2.23
N GLU A 79 8.21 -3.71 -3.54
CA GLU A 79 8.42 -4.91 -4.36
C GLU A 79 9.83 -5.47 -4.25
N SER A 80 10.85 -4.60 -4.25
CA SER A 80 12.26 -5.00 -4.29
C SER A 80 12.92 -5.07 -2.92
N VAL A 81 12.39 -4.36 -1.91
CA VAL A 81 12.96 -4.35 -0.56
C VAL A 81 12.03 -5.01 0.44
N LEU A 82 10.80 -4.51 0.61
CA LEU A 82 9.93 -4.96 1.70
C LEU A 82 9.46 -6.41 1.51
N PHE A 83 8.95 -6.77 0.34
CA PHE A 83 8.48 -8.13 0.08
C PHE A 83 9.57 -9.20 0.19
N PRO A 84 10.76 -9.06 -0.43
CA PRO A 84 11.81 -10.07 -0.28
C PRO A 84 12.30 -10.20 1.16
N THR A 85 12.45 -9.08 1.88
CA THR A 85 13.02 -9.10 3.24
C THR A 85 12.05 -9.57 4.31
N LYS A 86 10.75 -9.25 4.18
CA LYS A 86 9.75 -9.56 5.22
C LYS A 86 8.81 -10.70 4.88
N CYS A 87 8.55 -10.93 3.61
CA CYS A 87 7.56 -11.90 3.14
C CYS A 87 8.18 -13.07 2.38
N GLY A 88 9.34 -12.85 1.75
CA GLY A 88 9.97 -13.80 0.82
C GLY A 88 10.37 -15.14 1.42
N GLY A 89 10.57 -15.21 2.74
CA GLY A 89 10.84 -16.48 3.43
C GLY A 89 9.70 -17.51 3.33
N CYS A 90 8.45 -17.04 3.20
CA CYS A 90 7.26 -17.90 3.09
C CYS A 90 6.51 -17.73 1.76
N HIS A 91 6.68 -16.58 1.11
CA HIS A 91 6.04 -16.19 -0.14
C HIS A 91 7.09 -15.82 -1.18
N GLY A 92 8.07 -16.69 -1.44
CA GLY A 92 9.13 -16.43 -2.40
C GLY A 92 9.82 -17.68 -2.92
N GLY A 93 10.27 -17.63 -4.18
CA GLY A 93 11.11 -18.67 -4.80
C GLY A 93 10.56 -20.10 -4.62
N GLY A 94 11.25 -20.89 -3.79
CA GLY A 94 10.92 -22.30 -3.51
C GLY A 94 9.83 -22.53 -2.45
N GLN A 95 9.36 -21.49 -1.76
CA GLN A 95 8.28 -21.57 -0.78
C GLN A 95 7.18 -20.58 -1.16
N LYS A 96 6.08 -21.12 -1.69
CA LYS A 96 4.93 -20.35 -2.19
C LYS A 96 3.70 -20.67 -1.36
N MET A 97 3.74 -20.32 -0.07
CA MET A 97 2.61 -20.58 0.81
C MET A 97 1.37 -19.87 0.28
N GLY A 98 0.26 -20.60 0.18
CA GLY A 98 -0.97 -20.09 -0.45
C GLY A 98 -0.81 -19.76 -1.94
N GLU A 99 0.07 -20.49 -2.64
CA GLU A 99 0.36 -20.31 -4.07
C GLU A 99 0.85 -18.90 -4.45
N LEU A 100 1.35 -18.15 -3.47
CA LEU A 100 1.75 -16.76 -3.59
C LEU A 100 3.27 -16.63 -3.59
N ASP A 101 3.78 -15.89 -4.57
CA ASP A 101 5.21 -15.51 -4.67
C ASP A 101 5.32 -13.99 -4.78
N LEU A 102 5.80 -13.32 -3.75
CA LEU A 102 5.96 -11.87 -3.70
C LEU A 102 7.37 -11.42 -4.12
N THR A 103 8.24 -12.36 -4.50
CA THR A 103 9.65 -12.10 -4.83
C THR A 103 9.96 -12.20 -6.32
N ALA A 104 9.15 -12.96 -7.07
CA ALA A 104 9.29 -13.06 -8.50
C ALA A 104 8.91 -11.75 -9.21
N PRO A 105 9.53 -11.43 -10.37
CA PRO A 105 9.24 -10.22 -11.12
C PRO A 105 7.77 -10.13 -11.58
N ASN A 106 7.35 -8.93 -11.95
CA ASN A 106 5.98 -8.61 -12.38
C ASN A 106 4.94 -9.00 -11.31
N VAL A 107 5.21 -8.65 -10.05
CA VAL A 107 4.37 -9.06 -8.93
C VAL A 107 2.94 -8.54 -9.09
N VAL A 108 2.76 -7.27 -9.47
CA VAL A 108 1.43 -6.64 -9.66
C VAL A 108 0.52 -7.46 -10.58
N THR A 109 1.01 -7.89 -11.74
CA THR A 109 0.23 -8.68 -12.73
C THR A 109 -0.27 -10.01 -12.14
N ARG A 110 0.43 -10.55 -11.15
CA ARG A 110 0.10 -11.81 -10.48
C ARG A 110 -0.85 -11.61 -9.29
N LEU A 111 -1.07 -10.37 -8.85
CA LEU A 111 -1.88 -10.04 -7.67
C LEU A 111 -3.18 -9.31 -8.05
N LEU A 112 -3.10 -8.40 -9.02
CA LEU A 112 -4.21 -7.52 -9.39
C LEU A 112 -5.42 -8.34 -9.85
N GLY A 113 -6.54 -8.20 -9.13
CA GLY A 113 -7.80 -8.87 -9.44
C GLY A 113 -7.77 -10.40 -9.28
N LYS A 114 -6.73 -10.97 -8.63
CA LYS A 114 -6.64 -12.43 -8.43
C LYS A 114 -7.25 -12.82 -7.09
N PRO A 115 -7.96 -13.95 -7.00
CA PRO A 115 -8.52 -14.42 -5.74
C PRO A 115 -7.41 -14.79 -4.75
N ALA A 116 -7.64 -14.53 -3.47
CA ALA A 116 -6.75 -14.91 -2.40
C ALA A 116 -6.91 -16.39 -2.03
N TYR A 117 -5.80 -17.03 -1.65
CA TYR A 117 -5.86 -18.39 -1.12
C TYR A 117 -6.50 -18.40 0.27
N GLY A 118 -7.48 -19.28 0.47
CA GLY A 118 -8.22 -19.43 1.73
C GLY A 118 -9.53 -18.65 1.80
N ASP A 119 -9.76 -17.69 0.89
CA ASP A 119 -11.05 -17.04 0.69
C ASP A 119 -11.18 -16.55 -0.76
N ALA A 120 -11.98 -17.26 -1.56
CA ALA A 120 -12.20 -16.93 -2.96
C ALA A 120 -13.02 -15.64 -3.16
N GLY A 121 -13.68 -15.13 -2.11
CA GLY A 121 -14.42 -13.86 -2.12
C GLY A 121 -13.54 -12.63 -1.92
N VAL A 122 -12.27 -12.80 -1.57
CA VAL A 122 -11.32 -11.69 -1.37
C VAL A 122 -10.25 -11.71 -2.44
N LEU A 123 -9.91 -10.54 -2.98
CA LEU A 123 -8.85 -10.38 -3.98
C LEU A 123 -7.49 -10.09 -3.32
N LEU A 124 -6.40 -10.59 -3.91
CA LEU A 124 -5.03 -10.33 -3.50
C LEU A 124 -4.73 -8.83 -3.54
N ILE A 125 -5.03 -8.20 -4.67
CA ILE A 125 -5.22 -6.75 -4.79
C ILE A 125 -6.62 -6.51 -5.37
N ASP A 126 -7.45 -5.84 -4.60
CA ASP A 126 -8.78 -5.38 -5.00
C ASP A 126 -8.67 -3.98 -5.62
N PRO A 127 -8.89 -3.83 -6.95
CA PRO A 127 -8.81 -2.53 -7.60
C PRO A 127 -9.96 -1.59 -7.24
N SER A 128 -11.11 -2.11 -6.81
CA SER A 128 -12.26 -1.28 -6.42
C SER A 128 -12.18 -0.86 -4.95
N ALA A 129 -11.47 -1.63 -4.12
CA ALA A 129 -11.27 -1.33 -2.71
C ALA A 129 -9.86 -1.69 -2.21
N PRO A 130 -8.82 -0.88 -2.51
CA PRO A 130 -7.44 -1.15 -2.10
C PRO A 130 -7.25 -1.54 -0.63
N PRO A 131 -7.91 -0.90 0.37
CA PRO A 131 -7.80 -1.28 1.78
C PRO A 131 -8.42 -2.66 2.13
N LYS A 132 -9.27 -3.23 1.26
CA LYS A 132 -9.83 -4.58 1.44
C LYS A 132 -8.99 -5.68 0.81
N SER A 133 -7.93 -5.32 0.09
CA SER A 133 -6.99 -6.26 -0.52
C SER A 133 -6.43 -7.24 0.53
N ALA A 134 -6.34 -8.52 0.18
CA ALA A 134 -5.80 -9.54 1.06
C ALA A 134 -4.38 -9.21 1.52
N ILE A 135 -3.54 -8.65 0.63
CA ILE A 135 -2.16 -8.30 0.96
C ILE A 135 -2.07 -7.33 2.13
N TYR A 136 -2.94 -6.31 2.16
CA TYR A 136 -2.94 -5.33 3.25
C TYR A 136 -3.65 -5.88 4.50
N SER A 137 -4.84 -6.45 4.33
CA SER A 137 -5.63 -6.96 5.47
C SER A 137 -4.92 -8.06 6.26
N LYS A 138 -4.06 -8.85 5.62
CA LYS A 138 -3.20 -9.85 6.29
C LYS A 138 -2.15 -9.25 7.23
N LEU A 139 -1.79 -7.98 7.07
CA LEU A 139 -0.82 -7.30 7.93
C LEU A 139 -1.44 -6.77 9.23
N LEU A 140 -2.77 -6.64 9.25
CA LEU A 140 -3.53 -6.08 10.36
C LEU A 140 -3.65 -7.07 11.53
N ALA A 141 -3.95 -6.55 12.71
CA ALA A 141 -4.03 -7.35 13.95
C ALA A 141 -5.07 -8.48 13.89
N SER A 142 -6.19 -8.27 13.19
CA SER A 142 -7.26 -9.24 13.01
C SER A 142 -7.61 -9.36 11.52
N PRO A 143 -6.89 -10.22 10.77
CA PRO A 143 -7.20 -10.42 9.37
C PRO A 143 -8.55 -11.14 9.22
N PRO A 144 -9.33 -10.86 8.16
CA PRO A 144 -10.66 -11.44 7.96
C PRO A 144 -10.64 -12.96 7.74
N PHE A 145 -9.48 -13.52 7.37
CA PHE A 145 -9.26 -14.96 7.22
C PHE A 145 -7.82 -15.33 7.56
N GLY A 146 -7.59 -16.60 7.91
CA GLY A 146 -6.27 -17.13 8.27
C GLY A 146 -5.59 -16.38 9.42
N SER A 147 -4.26 -16.44 9.48
CA SER A 147 -3.45 -15.74 10.49
C SER A 147 -2.83 -14.46 9.95
N ARG A 148 -2.48 -13.57 10.88
CA ARG A 148 -1.72 -12.34 10.57
C ARG A 148 -0.35 -12.70 10.02
N MET A 149 0.10 -11.91 9.04
CA MET A 149 1.42 -12.00 8.43
C MET A 149 2.22 -10.71 8.70
N PRO A 150 3.54 -10.80 8.94
CA PRO A 150 4.31 -12.03 9.17
C PRO A 150 3.95 -12.68 10.53
N PRO A 151 4.11 -14.01 10.67
CA PRO A 151 3.60 -14.74 11.83
C PRO A 151 4.40 -14.49 13.13
N ALA A 152 5.67 -14.10 13.03
CA ALA A 152 6.55 -13.93 14.19
C ALA A 152 6.61 -12.48 14.67
N ILE A 153 6.99 -11.56 13.78
CA ILE A 153 7.11 -10.13 14.09
C ILE A 153 6.21 -9.38 13.13
N ALA A 154 5.25 -8.66 13.71
CA ALA A 154 4.36 -7.81 12.95
C ALA A 154 5.13 -6.67 12.28
N LEU A 155 4.75 -6.33 11.05
CA LEU A 155 5.23 -5.09 10.41
C LEU A 155 4.81 -3.89 11.26
N SER A 156 5.68 -2.89 11.33
CA SER A 156 5.33 -1.61 11.95
C SER A 156 4.18 -0.93 11.20
N ASN A 157 3.45 -0.05 11.88
CA ASN A 157 2.33 0.66 11.27
C ASN A 157 2.77 1.49 10.05
N SER A 158 3.96 2.11 10.10
CA SER A 158 4.48 2.89 8.96
C SER A 158 4.75 1.98 7.76
N LYS A 159 5.29 0.77 7.96
CA LYS A 159 5.47 -0.20 6.86
C LYS A 159 4.15 -0.75 6.32
N GLN A 160 3.15 -0.95 7.19
CA GLN A 160 1.80 -1.31 6.75
C GLN A 160 1.19 -0.20 5.86
N ALA A 161 1.37 1.07 6.24
CA ALA A 161 0.94 2.21 5.45
C ALA A 161 1.66 2.29 4.10
N CYS A 162 2.96 1.98 4.06
CA CYS A 162 3.71 1.91 2.80
C CYS A 162 3.18 0.83 1.86
N VAL A 163 2.76 -0.32 2.39
CA VAL A 163 2.11 -1.37 1.58
C VAL A 163 0.77 -0.87 1.04
N LEU A 164 -0.06 -0.21 1.85
CA LEU A 164 -1.33 0.34 1.38
C LEU A 164 -1.12 1.37 0.26
N ALA A 165 -0.21 2.32 0.46
CA ALA A 165 0.11 3.34 -0.55
C ALA A 165 0.64 2.71 -1.85
N TRP A 166 1.44 1.64 -1.75
CA TRP A 166 1.87 0.88 -2.92
C TRP A 166 0.69 0.22 -3.64
N ILE A 167 -0.24 -0.42 -2.93
CA ILE A 167 -1.44 -1.02 -3.55
C ILE A 167 -2.25 0.06 -4.29
N GLU A 168 -2.50 1.20 -3.66
CA GLU A 168 -3.22 2.32 -4.27
C GLU A 168 -2.50 2.88 -5.51
N SER A 169 -1.16 2.82 -5.53
CA SER A 169 -0.37 3.28 -6.69
C SER A 169 -0.44 2.36 -7.91
N VAL A 170 -0.64 1.05 -7.69
CA VAL A 170 -0.65 0.04 -8.78
C VAL A 170 -2.06 -0.27 -9.29
N VAL A 171 -3.09 0.21 -8.60
CA VAL A 171 -4.48 0.10 -9.03
C VAL A 171 -4.77 1.12 -10.14
N PRO A 172 -5.31 0.71 -11.30
CA PRO A 172 -5.75 1.63 -12.34
C PRO A 172 -6.81 2.57 -11.80
N LYS A 173 -6.61 3.89 -11.93
CA LYS A 173 -7.53 4.90 -11.39
C LYS A 173 -8.92 4.84 -12.03
N ASP A 174 -9.00 4.37 -13.27
CA ASP A 174 -10.27 4.23 -13.99
C ASP A 174 -11.09 3.02 -13.51
N ALA A 175 -10.43 2.00 -12.95
CA ALA A 175 -11.12 0.81 -12.43
C ALA A 175 -11.91 1.07 -11.13
N ALA A 176 -11.60 2.16 -10.42
CA ALA A 176 -12.32 2.56 -9.20
C ALA A 176 -13.67 3.24 -9.49
N ALA A 177 -13.87 3.75 -10.71
CA ALA A 177 -15.08 4.51 -11.09
C ALA A 177 -16.22 3.62 -11.62
N ASP A 178 -15.94 2.39 -12.03
CA ASP A 178 -16.91 1.49 -12.67
C ASP A 178 -17.53 0.44 -11.73
N ALA A 179 -17.28 0.51 -10.42
CA ALA A 179 -17.98 -0.35 -9.46
C ALA A 179 -19.47 0.11 -9.40
N PRO A 180 -20.45 -0.74 -9.77
CA PRO A 180 -21.85 -0.36 -9.70
C PRO A 180 -22.23 -0.15 -8.24
N ALA A 181 -22.49 1.09 -7.86
CA ALA A 181 -23.13 1.40 -6.59
C ALA A 181 -24.50 0.72 -6.60
N ASP A 182 -24.71 -0.19 -5.65
CA ASP A 182 -25.95 -0.89 -5.38
C ASP A 182 -27.18 0.01 -5.60
N ALA A 183 -28.00 -0.36 -6.58
CA ALA A 183 -29.29 0.27 -6.81
C ALA A 183 -30.21 0.01 -5.60
N PRO A 184 -30.94 1.01 -5.09
CA PRO A 184 -31.94 0.78 -4.06
C PRO A 184 -33.11 -0.02 -4.64
N SER A 185 -33.38 -1.19 -4.03
CA SER A 185 -34.62 -1.92 -4.25
C SER A 185 -35.77 -1.17 -3.59
N ASP A 186 -36.46 -0.33 -4.36
CA ASP A 186 -37.73 0.27 -3.96
C ASP A 186 -38.86 -0.56 -4.58
N GLY A 187 -39.56 -1.31 -3.72
CA GLY A 187 -40.64 -2.21 -4.10
C GLY A 187 -41.76 -2.13 -3.07
N GLY A 188 -42.48 -1.01 -3.08
CA GLY A 188 -43.75 -0.85 -2.38
C GLY A 188 -44.84 -1.74 -2.96
N SER A 189 -45.70 -2.25 -2.08
CA SER A 189 -46.99 -2.85 -2.43
C SER A 189 -48.06 -2.15 -1.59
N ASP A 190 -48.93 -1.43 -2.29
CA ASP A 190 -50.28 -1.06 -1.85
C ASP A 190 -51.23 -2.27 -1.86
#